data_AF-A0A833U142-F1
#
_entry.id   AF-A0A833U142-F1
#
_cell.length_a   1.000
_cell.length_b   1.000
_cell.length_c   1.000
_cell.angle_alpha   90.00
_cell.angle_beta   90.00
_cell.angle_gamma   90.00
#
_symmetry.space_group_name_H-M   'P 1'
#
loop_
_entity.id
_entity.type
_entity.pdbx_description
1 polymer ?
#
loop_
_entity_poly.entity_id
_entity_poly.type
_entity_poly.pdbx_seq_one_letter_code
_entity_poly.pdbx_strand_id
1 'polypeptide(L)'
;RNQLIFENQFASPSNVLKSAAADVELFKEARPAPSMGAESLAEMAPIDPRRTWRAPPPGCLKVNLDAGFDKTRQHMGIGIVIRDSSGDAQVTLAAPRSFVPSAYLAECYALFRAVSLCQELGFELVEFESDAKNVVDAINSNSSDMSWPGQIIEDIRLIMETHQNWKLSFIRRVGNQAAHVLAKLGLSLESELVWMEEGPDVVLPIIALDKLCIY
;
A
#
# COMPACT_ATOMS: atom_id res chain seq x y z
N ARG A 1 -22.50 24.40 -16.77
CA ARG A 1 -23.55 23.96 -15.82
C ARG A 1 -22.79 23.14 -14.79
N ASN A 2 -22.26 23.86 -13.81
CA ASN A 2 -21.06 23.50 -13.07
C ASN A 2 -21.46 23.13 -11.65
N GLN A 3 -20.82 22.10 -11.12
CA GLN A 3 -20.91 21.61 -9.75
C GLN A 3 -20.13 22.56 -8.81
N LEU A 4 -20.49 23.85 -8.85
CA LEU A 4 -19.80 24.95 -8.17
C LEU A 4 -20.59 25.46 -6.95
N ILE A 5 -21.66 24.76 -6.54
CA ILE A 5 -22.57 25.23 -5.49
C ILE A 5 -22.65 24.28 -4.28
N PHE A 6 -22.14 23.03 -4.34
CA PHE A 6 -22.42 22.06 -3.26
C PHE A 6 -21.25 21.58 -2.40
N GLU A 7 -20.01 21.67 -2.85
CA GLU A 7 -18.88 21.18 -2.05
C GLU A 7 -17.72 22.15 -2.18
N ASN A 8 -17.39 22.82 -1.07
CA ASN A 8 -16.38 23.87 -0.98
C ASN A 8 -14.95 23.28 -1.05
N GLN A 9 -14.68 22.47 -2.07
CA GLN A 9 -13.37 21.88 -2.34
C GLN A 9 -12.97 22.16 -3.78
N PHE A 10 -12.00 23.07 -3.94
CA PHE A 10 -11.30 23.24 -5.21
C PHE A 10 -10.25 22.13 -5.32
N ALA A 11 -10.61 21.00 -5.93
CA ALA A 11 -9.59 20.07 -6.42
C ALA A 11 -8.84 20.76 -7.56
N SER A 12 -7.54 21.03 -7.36
CA SER A 12 -6.69 21.61 -8.40
C SER A 12 -6.79 20.77 -9.68
N PRO A 13 -6.93 21.39 -10.88
CA PRO A 13 -7.00 20.67 -12.16
C PRO A 13 -5.86 19.66 -12.36
N SER A 14 -4.70 19.92 -11.75
CA SER A 14 -3.55 19.02 -11.73
C SER A 14 -3.84 17.71 -11.00
N ASN A 15 -4.62 17.73 -9.92
CA ASN A 15 -4.93 16.53 -9.13
C ASN A 15 -5.95 15.65 -9.85
N VAL A 16 -6.93 16.25 -10.54
CA VAL A 16 -7.92 15.52 -11.35
C VAL A 16 -7.25 14.81 -12.53
N LEU A 17 -6.31 15.50 -13.22
CA LEU A 17 -5.56 14.91 -14.34
C LEU A 17 -4.60 13.80 -13.89
N LYS A 18 -4.00 13.92 -12.70
CA LYS A 18 -3.09 12.92 -12.13
C LYS A 18 -3.82 11.66 -11.64
N SER A 19 -4.98 11.82 -11.01
CA SER A 19 -5.86 10.70 -10.65
C SER A 19 -6.24 9.88 -11.88
N ALA A 20 -6.66 10.55 -12.96
CA ALA A 20 -6.98 9.89 -14.22
C ALA A 20 -5.79 9.13 -14.84
N ALA A 21 -4.55 9.57 -14.62
CA ALA A 21 -3.36 8.86 -15.11
C ALA A 21 -3.11 7.55 -14.33
N ALA A 22 -3.32 7.56 -13.01
CA ALA A 22 -3.24 6.37 -12.17
C ALA A 22 -4.33 5.35 -12.55
N ASP A 23 -5.57 5.82 -12.81
CA ASP A 23 -6.68 4.99 -13.25
C ASP A 23 -6.42 4.33 -14.61
N VAL A 24 -5.79 5.06 -15.54
CA VAL A 24 -5.42 4.53 -16.87
C VAL A 24 -4.33 3.46 -16.77
N GLU A 25 -3.38 3.60 -15.85
CA GLU A 25 -2.35 2.57 -15.63
C GLU A 25 -2.90 1.33 -14.93
N LEU A 26 -3.78 1.50 -13.94
CA LEU A 26 -4.54 0.40 -13.33
C LEU A 26 -5.31 -0.39 -14.40
N PHE A 27 -5.98 0.31 -15.32
CA PHE A 27 -6.68 -0.30 -16.43
C PHE A 27 -5.76 -1.06 -17.40
N LYS A 28 -4.52 -0.57 -17.61
CA LYS A 28 -3.52 -1.25 -18.46
C LYS A 28 -2.97 -2.51 -17.81
N GLU A 29 -2.73 -2.50 -16.50
CA GLU A 29 -2.25 -3.66 -15.74
C GLU A 29 -3.34 -4.74 -15.57
N ALA A 30 -4.61 -4.34 -15.57
CA ALA A 30 -5.76 -5.24 -15.47
C ALA A 30 -6.14 -5.96 -16.79
N ARG A 31 -5.45 -5.69 -17.92
CA ARG A 31 -5.76 -6.36 -19.20
C ARG A 31 -5.17 -7.77 -19.25
N PRO A 32 -6.00 -8.83 -19.37
CA PRO A 32 -5.50 -10.10 -19.89
C PRO A 32 -5.11 -9.92 -21.37
N ALA A 33 -4.16 -10.73 -21.83
CA ALA A 33 -3.69 -10.75 -23.21
C ALA A 33 -4.86 -10.81 -24.22
N PRO A 34 -4.72 -10.25 -25.44
CA PRO A 34 -5.80 -10.19 -26.39
C PRO A 34 -6.06 -11.58 -27.00
N SER A 35 -7.05 -12.29 -26.46
CA SER A 35 -7.81 -13.30 -27.18
C SER A 35 -9.25 -13.34 -26.63
N MET A 36 -10.14 -12.55 -27.23
CA MET A 36 -11.57 -12.60 -26.96
C MET A 36 -12.26 -13.35 -28.10
N GLY A 37 -12.77 -14.54 -27.80
CA GLY A 37 -14.06 -14.96 -28.30
C GLY A 37 -15.10 -14.59 -27.25
N ALA A 38 -16.16 -13.89 -27.65
CA ALA A 38 -17.20 -13.39 -26.77
C ALA A 38 -18.14 -14.53 -26.34
N GLU A 39 -17.71 -15.38 -25.40
CA GLU A 39 -18.52 -16.43 -24.78
C GLU A 39 -17.82 -16.94 -23.50
N SER A 40 -17.98 -16.23 -22.37
CA SER A 40 -18.27 -16.82 -21.05
C SER A 40 -18.35 -15.73 -19.97
N LEU A 41 -19.58 -15.33 -19.62
CA LEU A 41 -19.87 -14.70 -18.32
C LEU A 41 -19.98 -15.76 -17.21
N ALA A 42 -19.35 -16.92 -17.41
CA ALA A 42 -19.42 -18.09 -16.55
C ALA A 42 -18.04 -18.73 -16.47
N GLU A 43 -17.13 -18.07 -15.76
CA GLU A 43 -15.99 -18.64 -15.03
C GLU A 43 -15.15 -17.48 -14.47
N MET A 44 -15.67 -16.78 -13.45
CA MET A 44 -14.76 -16.14 -12.51
C MET A 44 -14.07 -17.28 -11.79
N ALA A 45 -12.84 -17.61 -12.21
CA ALA A 45 -12.00 -18.57 -11.52
C ALA A 45 -12.05 -18.27 -10.01
N PRO A 46 -12.18 -19.29 -9.14
CA PRO A 46 -12.31 -19.06 -7.72
C PRO A 46 -11.14 -18.20 -7.24
N ILE A 47 -11.45 -17.08 -6.59
CA ILE A 47 -10.48 -16.18 -5.99
C ILE A 47 -9.61 -17.04 -5.07
N ASP A 48 -8.34 -17.30 -5.42
CA ASP A 48 -7.43 -18.08 -4.57
C ASP A 48 -7.19 -17.25 -3.31
N PRO A 49 -7.77 -17.63 -2.17
CA PRO A 49 -7.80 -16.75 -1.02
C PRO A 49 -6.44 -16.79 -0.30
N ARG A 50 -5.45 -17.53 -0.82
CA ARG A 50 -4.03 -17.45 -0.43
C ARG A 50 -3.27 -16.35 -1.18
N ARG A 51 -3.93 -15.67 -2.12
CA ARG A 51 -3.32 -14.64 -2.98
C ARG A 51 -3.97 -13.26 -2.81
N THR A 52 -5.12 -13.20 -2.15
CA THR A 52 -5.84 -11.96 -1.88
C THR A 52 -5.65 -11.52 -0.43
N TRP A 53 -5.98 -10.25 -0.19
CA TRP A 53 -6.01 -9.70 1.15
C TRP A 53 -7.02 -10.45 2.03
N ARG A 54 -6.72 -10.52 3.34
CA ARG A 54 -7.61 -11.09 4.34
C ARG A 54 -7.67 -10.23 5.59
N ALA A 55 -8.87 -10.06 6.13
CA ALA A 55 -9.07 -9.38 7.39
C ALA A 55 -8.22 -10.00 8.52
N PRO A 56 -7.61 -9.17 9.38
CA PRO A 56 -6.95 -9.63 10.59
C PRO A 56 -7.96 -10.14 11.64
N PRO A 57 -7.50 -10.85 12.67
CA PRO A 57 -8.35 -11.20 13.82
C PRO A 57 -8.98 -9.96 14.49
N PRO A 58 -10.13 -10.09 15.17
CA PRO A 58 -10.73 -8.99 15.92
C PRO A 58 -9.75 -8.34 16.91
N GLY A 59 -9.70 -7.01 16.90
CA GLY A 59 -8.78 -6.22 17.73
C GLY A 59 -7.35 -6.07 17.16
N CYS A 60 -7.05 -6.69 16.02
CA CYS A 60 -5.80 -6.52 15.29
C CYS A 60 -5.99 -5.59 14.08
N LEU A 61 -4.99 -4.77 13.79
CA LEU A 61 -4.92 -3.96 12.57
C LEU A 61 -4.02 -4.63 11.54
N LYS A 62 -4.41 -4.57 10.27
CA LYS A 62 -3.60 -5.04 9.14
C LYS A 62 -3.09 -3.85 8.35
N VAL A 63 -1.78 -3.81 8.15
CA VAL A 63 -1.07 -2.72 7.46
C VAL A 63 -0.48 -3.27 6.17
N ASN A 64 -1.08 -2.88 5.05
CA ASN A 64 -0.55 -3.15 3.73
C ASN A 64 0.32 -1.97 3.30
N LEU A 65 1.49 -2.25 2.76
CA LEU A 65 2.43 -1.22 2.33
C LEU A 65 3.14 -1.61 1.04
N ASP A 66 3.48 -0.60 0.24
CA ASP A 66 4.20 -0.76 -1.02
C ASP A 66 4.99 0.51 -1.36
N ALA A 67 5.96 0.37 -2.26
CA ALA A 67 6.77 1.44 -2.80
C ALA A 67 6.74 1.50 -4.33
N GLY A 68 6.32 2.62 -4.88
CA GLY A 68 6.53 2.96 -6.29
C GLY A 68 7.91 3.57 -6.45
N PHE A 69 8.81 3.00 -7.26
CA PHE A 69 10.16 3.52 -7.46
C PHE A 69 10.41 4.03 -8.89
N ASP A 70 10.75 5.32 -9.00
CA ASP A 70 11.22 5.95 -10.23
C ASP A 70 12.75 6.01 -10.25
N LYS A 71 13.35 5.08 -10.99
CA LYS A 71 14.81 4.98 -11.14
C LYS A 71 15.42 6.21 -11.81
N THR A 72 14.72 6.85 -12.76
CA THR A 72 15.26 7.99 -13.50
C THR A 72 15.35 9.22 -12.61
N ARG A 73 14.32 9.46 -11.80
CA ARG A 73 14.29 10.58 -10.85
C ARG A 73 14.94 10.28 -9.50
N GLN A 74 15.32 9.02 -9.24
CA GLN A 74 15.78 8.56 -7.91
C GLN A 74 14.77 8.97 -6.83
N HIS A 75 13.51 8.73 -7.13
CA HIS A 75 12.36 9.21 -6.38
C HIS A 75 11.40 8.04 -6.15
N MET A 76 10.65 8.08 -5.06
CA MET A 76 9.66 7.06 -4.74
C MET A 76 8.35 7.66 -4.27
N GLY A 77 7.29 6.88 -4.41
CA GLY A 77 6.04 7.04 -3.70
C GLY A 77 5.86 5.91 -2.69
N ILE A 78 5.36 6.23 -1.52
CA ILE A 78 4.97 5.33 -0.44
C ILE A 78 3.45 5.21 -0.47
N GLY A 79 2.94 3.99 -0.35
CA GLY A 79 1.51 3.74 -0.14
C GLY A 79 1.31 2.85 1.08
N ILE A 80 0.44 3.27 2.01
CA ILE A 80 0.12 2.51 3.22
C ILE A 80 -1.39 2.50 3.41
N VAL A 81 -1.95 1.33 3.71
CA VAL A 81 -3.37 1.12 4.03
C VAL A 81 -3.47 0.33 5.33
N ILE A 82 -4.02 0.95 6.37
CA ILE A 82 -4.28 0.34 7.67
C ILE A 82 -5.77 0.02 7.76
N ARG A 83 -6.10 -1.25 7.99
CA ARG A 83 -7.47 -1.76 8.05
C ARG A 83 -7.74 -2.52 9.33
N ASP A 84 -8.97 -2.45 9.81
CA ASP A 84 -9.45 -3.24 10.95
C ASP A 84 -9.90 -4.65 10.52
N SER A 85 -10.42 -5.42 11.48
CA SER A 85 -10.99 -6.76 11.24
C SER A 85 -12.28 -6.77 10.41
N SER A 86 -12.93 -5.62 10.25
CA SER A 86 -14.10 -5.43 9.37
C SER A 86 -13.68 -5.14 7.93
N GLY A 87 -12.38 -4.94 7.68
CA GLY A 87 -11.83 -4.50 6.41
C GLY A 87 -12.00 -3.01 6.14
N ASP A 88 -12.43 -2.25 7.14
CA ASP A 88 -12.63 -0.81 7.04
C ASP A 88 -11.29 -0.10 7.22
N ALA A 89 -11.02 0.85 6.33
CA ALA A 89 -9.83 1.69 6.40
C ALA A 89 -9.85 2.51 7.68
N GLN A 90 -8.82 2.38 8.50
CA GLN A 90 -8.61 3.20 9.68
C GLN A 90 -7.67 4.37 9.36
N VAL A 91 -6.66 4.10 8.53
CA VAL A 91 -5.73 5.11 8.03
C VAL A 91 -5.29 4.74 6.61
N THR A 92 -5.23 5.71 5.72
CA THR A 92 -4.48 5.58 4.47
C THR A 92 -3.43 6.67 4.38
N LEU A 93 -2.30 6.37 3.74
CA LEU A 93 -1.19 7.31 3.59
C LEU A 93 -0.57 7.15 2.20
N ALA A 94 -0.31 8.29 1.55
CA ALA A 94 0.51 8.38 0.36
C ALA A 94 1.57 9.46 0.55
N ALA A 95 2.83 9.15 0.26
CA ALA A 95 3.92 10.11 0.47
C ALA A 95 5.00 10.04 -0.61
N PRO A 96 5.57 11.17 -1.04
CA PRO A 96 6.76 11.20 -1.89
C PRO A 96 8.04 11.11 -1.05
N ARG A 97 9.10 10.53 -1.62
CA ARG A 97 10.47 10.65 -1.08
C ARG A 97 11.49 10.72 -2.20
N SER A 98 12.37 11.72 -2.14
CA SER A 98 13.45 11.92 -3.10
C SER A 98 14.77 11.30 -2.62
N PHE A 99 15.74 11.21 -3.53
CA PHE A 99 17.10 10.71 -3.26
C PHE A 99 17.12 9.24 -2.80
N VAL A 100 16.26 8.42 -3.39
CA VAL A 100 16.19 6.98 -3.12
C VAL A 100 16.97 6.25 -4.21
N PRO A 101 18.01 5.46 -3.88
CA PRO A 101 18.90 4.94 -4.90
C PRO A 101 18.49 3.61 -5.51
N SER A 102 17.55 2.89 -4.90
CA SER A 102 17.11 1.58 -5.37
C SER A 102 15.69 1.27 -4.97
N ALA A 103 15.05 0.37 -5.73
CA ALA A 103 13.74 -0.17 -5.39
C ALA A 103 13.76 -0.88 -4.02
N TYR A 104 14.82 -1.63 -3.71
CA TYR A 104 14.98 -2.28 -2.41
C TYR A 104 14.92 -1.26 -1.26
N LEU A 105 15.63 -0.14 -1.35
CA LEU A 105 15.58 0.89 -0.33
C LEU A 105 14.24 1.62 -0.31
N ALA A 106 13.57 1.76 -1.46
CA ALA A 106 12.21 2.30 -1.50
C ALA A 106 11.25 1.46 -0.65
N GLU A 107 11.30 0.14 -0.80
CA GLU A 107 10.51 -0.81 0.02
C GLU A 107 10.88 -0.73 1.50
N CYS A 108 12.18 -0.65 1.83
CA CYS A 108 12.62 -0.46 3.22
C CYS A 108 12.09 0.87 3.80
N TYR A 109 12.11 1.96 3.03
CA TYR A 109 11.57 3.26 3.49
C TYR A 109 10.05 3.23 3.65
N ALA A 110 9.32 2.53 2.78
CA ALA A 110 7.88 2.32 2.94
C ALA A 110 7.58 1.56 4.24
N LEU A 111 8.35 0.49 4.51
CA LEU A 111 8.25 -0.27 5.77
C LEU A 111 8.60 0.57 6.99
N PHE A 112 9.70 1.30 6.94
CA PHE A 112 10.09 2.22 8.02
C PHE A 112 8.97 3.23 8.30
N ARG A 113 8.39 3.85 7.27
CA ARG A 113 7.28 4.80 7.47
C ARG A 113 6.05 4.10 8.08
N ALA A 114 5.71 2.90 7.63
CA ALA A 114 4.57 2.15 8.16
C ALA A 114 4.72 1.79 9.64
N VAL A 115 5.90 1.31 10.06
CA VAL A 115 6.16 1.01 11.48
C VAL A 115 6.17 2.29 12.32
N SER A 116 6.77 3.38 11.83
CA SER A 116 6.75 4.67 12.54
C SER A 116 5.33 5.24 12.66
N LEU A 117 4.51 5.14 11.60
CA LEU A 117 3.12 5.60 11.64
C LEU A 117 2.31 4.83 12.69
N CYS A 118 2.47 3.50 12.78
CA CYS A 118 1.79 2.71 13.80
C CYS A 118 2.25 3.07 15.22
N GLN A 119 3.54 3.41 15.38
CA GLN A 119 4.10 3.85 16.65
C GLN A 119 3.55 5.24 17.04
N GLU A 120 3.50 6.18 16.11
CA GLU A 120 2.94 7.53 16.29
C GLU A 120 1.46 7.48 16.72
N LEU A 121 0.70 6.54 16.17
CA LEU A 121 -0.71 6.33 16.48
C LEU A 121 -0.96 5.46 17.71
N GLY A 122 0.08 4.90 18.32
CA GLY A 122 -0.02 4.07 19.52
C GLY A 122 -0.71 2.72 19.29
N PHE A 123 -0.55 2.12 18.11
CA PHE A 123 -1.17 0.83 17.80
C PHE A 123 -0.40 -0.35 18.43
N GLU A 124 -1.11 -1.18 19.19
CA GLU A 124 -0.47 -2.25 19.96
C GLU A 124 -0.42 -3.60 19.21
N LEU A 125 -1.47 -3.98 18.49
CA LEU A 125 -1.59 -5.28 17.81
C LEU A 125 -1.71 -5.09 16.29
N VAL A 126 -0.63 -5.39 15.57
CA VAL A 126 -0.49 -5.03 14.15
C VAL A 126 0.14 -6.15 13.31
N GLU A 127 -0.47 -6.46 12.18
CA GLU A 127 0.06 -7.34 11.13
C GLU A 127 0.42 -6.53 9.88
N PHE A 128 1.72 -6.39 9.61
CA PHE A 128 2.25 -5.75 8.40
C PHE A 128 2.35 -6.77 7.25
N GLU A 129 2.04 -6.33 6.04
CA GLU A 129 2.04 -7.13 4.81
C GLU A 129 2.65 -6.36 3.64
N SER A 130 3.80 -6.82 3.13
CA SER A 130 4.49 -6.29 1.95
C SER A 130 4.64 -7.37 0.88
N ASP A 131 4.64 -6.98 -0.40
CA ASP A 131 5.00 -7.86 -1.53
C ASP A 131 6.50 -7.81 -1.89
N ALA A 132 7.31 -7.08 -1.13
CA ALA A 132 8.76 -7.08 -1.23
C ALA A 132 9.38 -8.25 -0.43
N LYS A 133 9.34 -9.47 -0.97
CA LYS A 133 9.79 -10.68 -0.26
C LYS A 133 11.22 -10.56 0.29
N ASN A 134 12.12 -9.91 -0.44
CA ASN A 134 13.49 -9.68 0.01
C ASN A 134 13.58 -8.78 1.26
N VAL A 135 12.71 -7.77 1.40
CA VAL A 135 12.63 -6.95 2.61
C VAL A 135 12.00 -7.74 3.76
N VAL A 136 10.90 -8.45 3.48
CA VAL A 136 10.25 -9.32 4.49
C VAL A 136 11.21 -10.37 5.04
N ASP A 137 11.95 -11.06 4.16
CA ASP A 137 12.93 -12.06 4.54
C ASP A 137 14.09 -11.44 5.32
N ALA A 138 14.55 -10.24 4.94
CA ALA A 138 15.60 -9.52 5.65
C ALA A 138 15.16 -9.17 7.08
N ILE A 139 13.97 -8.63 7.28
CA ILE A 139 13.47 -8.28 8.62
C ILE A 139 13.32 -9.53 9.49
N ASN A 140 12.77 -10.60 8.94
CA ASN A 140 12.49 -11.85 9.67
C ASN A 140 13.73 -12.75 9.84
N SER A 141 14.89 -12.43 9.26
CA SER A 141 16.11 -13.18 9.46
C SER A 141 16.86 -12.73 10.71
N ASN A 142 17.57 -13.65 11.36
CA ASN A 142 18.48 -13.34 12.48
C ASN A 142 19.88 -12.87 12.00
N SER A 143 20.04 -12.54 10.71
CA SER A 143 21.31 -12.10 10.16
C SER A 143 21.43 -10.59 10.25
N SER A 144 22.47 -10.09 10.90
CA SER A 144 22.81 -8.67 10.85
C SER A 144 23.42 -8.31 9.50
N ASP A 145 23.00 -7.18 8.94
CA ASP A 145 23.62 -6.58 7.76
C ASP A 145 24.19 -5.20 8.13
N MET A 146 25.52 -5.11 8.16
CA MET A 146 26.24 -3.87 8.47
C MET A 146 26.43 -2.96 7.24
N SER A 147 25.83 -3.31 6.10
CA SER A 147 25.82 -2.46 4.91
C SER A 147 25.01 -1.18 5.15
N TRP A 148 25.25 -0.15 4.33
CA TRP A 148 24.45 1.08 4.40
C TRP A 148 22.93 0.82 4.24
N PRO A 149 22.47 -0.03 3.30
CA PRO A 149 21.07 -0.47 3.26
C PRO A 149 20.63 -1.34 4.44
N GLY A 150 21.56 -2.03 5.10
CA GLY A 150 21.28 -2.82 6.30
C GLY A 150 20.89 -1.96 7.50
N GLN A 151 21.39 -0.72 7.61
CA GLN A 151 21.08 0.18 8.73
C GLN A 151 19.58 0.44 8.88
N ILE A 152 18.85 0.68 7.78
CA ILE A 152 17.40 0.88 7.84
C ILE A 152 16.67 -0.41 8.25
N ILE A 153 17.17 -1.58 7.86
CA ILE A 153 16.62 -2.86 8.30
C ILE A 153 16.77 -3.01 9.81
N GLU A 154 17.94 -2.68 10.36
CA GLU A 154 18.16 -2.72 11.82
C GLU A 154 17.28 -1.70 12.58
N ASP A 155 17.10 -0.49 12.04
CA ASP A 155 16.20 0.50 12.64
C ASP A 155 14.75 0.00 12.70
N ILE A 156 14.26 -0.64 11.63
CA ILE A 156 12.92 -1.24 11.58
C ILE A 156 12.83 -2.39 12.60
N ARG A 157 13.83 -3.28 12.65
CA ARG A 157 13.85 -4.38 13.61
C ARG A 157 13.80 -3.88 15.04
N LEU A 158 14.58 -2.85 15.39
CA LEU A 158 14.58 -2.27 16.73
C LEU A 158 13.19 -1.75 17.13
N ILE A 159 12.49 -1.08 16.21
CA ILE A 159 11.10 -0.63 16.45
C ILE A 159 10.20 -1.86 16.68
N MET A 160 10.27 -2.87 15.81
CA MET A 160 9.43 -4.06 15.93
C MET A 160 9.71 -4.89 17.19
N GLU A 161 10.97 -4.98 17.64
CA GLU A 161 11.36 -5.69 18.87
C GLU A 161 10.76 -5.05 20.13
N THR A 162 10.61 -3.72 20.13
CA THR A 162 9.93 -3.00 21.22
C THR A 162 8.41 -3.19 21.23
N HIS A 163 7.84 -3.74 20.15
CA HIS A 163 6.40 -3.99 19.97
C HIS A 163 6.14 -5.47 19.67
N GLN A 164 6.20 -6.34 20.70
CA GLN A 164 6.16 -7.80 20.56
C GLN A 164 4.93 -8.38 19.81
N ASN A 165 3.84 -7.60 19.73
CA ASN A 165 2.62 -7.98 19.04
C ASN A 165 2.60 -7.57 17.55
N TRP A 166 3.68 -6.99 17.05
CA TRP A 166 3.84 -6.62 15.65
C TRP A 166 4.48 -7.75 14.86
N LYS A 167 3.92 -8.04 13.68
CA LYS A 167 4.43 -9.10 12.79
C LYS A 167 4.48 -8.60 11.36
N LEU A 168 5.53 -8.99 10.63
CA LEU A 168 5.66 -8.71 9.20
C LEU A 168 5.56 -10.01 8.40
N SER A 169 4.72 -10.02 7.37
CA SER A 169 4.55 -11.16 6.48
C SER A 169 4.55 -10.75 5.01
N PHE A 170 4.82 -11.73 4.14
CA PHE A 170 4.78 -11.53 2.70
C PHE A 170 3.36 -11.75 2.18
N ILE A 171 2.86 -10.80 1.39
CA ILE A 171 1.64 -10.94 0.60
C ILE A 171 1.99 -10.91 -0.89
N ARG A 172 1.18 -11.55 -1.74
CA ARG A 172 1.34 -11.40 -3.19
C ARG A 172 0.79 -10.05 -3.62
N ARG A 173 1.37 -9.45 -4.65
CA ARG A 173 0.92 -8.18 -5.24
C ARG A 173 -0.58 -8.09 -5.54
N VAL A 174 -1.23 -9.21 -5.89
CA VAL A 174 -2.70 -9.28 -6.09
C VAL A 174 -3.48 -8.91 -4.82
N GLY A 175 -3.00 -9.30 -3.64
CA GLY A 175 -3.59 -8.93 -2.35
C GLY A 175 -3.03 -7.62 -1.77
N ASN A 176 -2.08 -6.98 -2.44
CA ASN A 176 -1.47 -5.71 -1.99
C ASN A 176 -1.87 -4.50 -2.86
N GLN A 177 -2.91 -4.64 -3.69
CA GLN A 177 -3.26 -3.64 -4.72
C GLN A 177 -3.59 -2.26 -4.13
N ALA A 178 -4.23 -2.21 -2.97
CA ALA A 178 -4.59 -0.94 -2.33
C ALA A 178 -3.35 -0.11 -1.98
N ALA A 179 -2.33 -0.73 -1.38
CA ALA A 179 -1.06 -0.08 -1.10
C ALA A 179 -0.30 0.29 -2.38
N HIS A 180 -0.33 -0.60 -3.39
CA HIS A 180 0.30 -0.34 -4.69
C HIS A 180 -0.23 0.92 -5.38
N VAL A 181 -1.56 1.11 -5.37
CA VAL A 181 -2.19 2.31 -5.95
C VAL A 181 -1.81 3.57 -5.18
N LEU A 182 -1.78 3.52 -3.85
CA LEU A 182 -1.34 4.67 -3.06
C LEU A 182 0.14 4.98 -3.29
N ALA A 183 0.98 3.96 -3.49
CA ALA A 183 2.40 4.16 -3.77
C ALA A 183 2.60 4.85 -5.14
N LYS A 184 1.80 4.49 -6.14
CA LYS A 184 1.75 5.21 -7.43
C LYS A 184 1.26 6.65 -7.27
N LEU A 185 0.23 6.90 -6.47
CA LEU A 185 -0.21 8.27 -6.15
C LEU A 185 0.93 9.07 -5.52
N GLY A 186 1.65 8.47 -4.57
CA GLY A 186 2.80 9.07 -3.86
C GLY A 186 3.89 9.62 -4.77
N LEU A 187 4.16 8.98 -5.92
CA LEU A 187 5.16 9.44 -6.91
C LEU A 187 4.85 10.80 -7.55
N SER A 188 3.60 11.28 -7.40
CA SER A 188 3.09 12.50 -8.02
C SER A 188 2.78 13.62 -7.02
N LEU A 189 2.93 13.33 -5.73
CA LEU A 189 2.68 14.24 -4.62
C LEU A 189 3.89 15.14 -4.35
N GLU A 190 3.63 16.28 -3.72
CA GLU A 190 4.66 17.20 -3.25
C GLU A 190 4.98 16.99 -1.76
N SER A 191 4.02 16.44 -0.99
CA SER A 191 4.14 16.16 0.44
C SER A 191 3.35 14.89 0.82
N GLU A 192 3.63 14.37 2.03
CA GLU A 192 2.84 13.30 2.64
C GLU A 192 1.38 13.74 2.83
N LEU A 193 0.46 12.83 2.52
CA LEU A 193 -0.97 12.94 2.76
C LEU A 193 -1.42 11.76 3.60
N VAL A 194 -2.19 12.04 4.65
CA VAL A 194 -2.75 11.05 5.58
C VAL A 194 -4.24 11.29 5.66
N TRP A 195 -5.02 10.22 5.51
CA TRP A 195 -6.46 10.22 5.68
C TRP A 195 -6.83 9.31 6.85
N MET A 196 -7.68 9.81 7.75
CA MET A 196 -8.19 9.07 8.92
C MET A 196 -9.59 8.55 8.60
N GLU A 197 -9.82 7.26 8.81
CA GLU A 197 -11.09 6.56 8.51
C GLU A 197 -11.57 6.70 7.05
N GLU A 198 -10.68 7.16 6.16
CA GLU A 198 -10.96 7.50 4.78
C GLU A 198 -9.75 7.19 3.88
N GLY A 199 -9.92 7.40 2.58
CA GLY A 199 -8.83 7.37 1.61
C GLY A 199 -9.23 8.02 0.29
N PRO A 200 -8.26 8.29 -0.60
CA PRO A 200 -8.55 8.92 -1.88
C PRO A 200 -9.39 7.99 -2.77
N ASP A 201 -10.20 8.58 -3.66
CA ASP A 201 -11.13 7.85 -4.54
C ASP A 201 -10.50 6.69 -5.33
N VAL A 202 -9.21 6.79 -5.63
CA VAL A 202 -8.45 5.76 -6.34
C VAL A 202 -8.29 4.45 -5.56
N VAL A 203 -8.32 4.49 -4.22
CA VAL A 203 -8.08 3.30 -3.37
C VAL A 203 -9.38 2.70 -2.81
N LEU A 204 -10.42 3.52 -2.63
CA LEU A 204 -11.68 3.09 -2.00
C LEU A 204 -12.34 1.89 -2.70
N PRO A 205 -12.41 1.80 -4.05
CA PRO A 205 -12.99 0.64 -4.73
C PRO A 205 -12.24 -0.66 -4.45
N ILE A 206 -10.93 -0.60 -4.27
CA ILE A 206 -10.09 -1.78 -3.99
C ILE A 206 -10.33 -2.25 -2.56
N ILE A 207 -10.40 -1.32 -1.60
CA ILE A 207 -10.71 -1.63 -0.20
C ILE A 207 -12.10 -2.26 -0.09
N ALA A 208 -13.09 -1.72 -0.80
CA ALA A 208 -14.44 -2.28 -0.85
C ALA A 208 -14.46 -3.69 -1.46
N LEU A 209 -13.69 -3.95 -2.52
CA LEU A 209 -13.59 -5.27 -3.14
C LEU A 209 -12.92 -6.29 -2.22
N ASP A 210 -11.84 -5.90 -1.55
CA ASP A 210 -11.15 -6.75 -0.56
C ASP A 210 -12.09 -7.14 0.58
N LYS A 211 -12.98 -6.24 1.02
CA LYS A 211 -14.01 -6.50 2.03
C LYS A 211 -15.02 -7.57 1.61
N LEU A 212 -15.36 -7.63 0.32
CA LEU A 212 -16.24 -8.67 -0.22
C LEU A 212 -15.59 -10.06 -0.22
N CYS A 213 -14.27 -10.14 -0.20
CA CYS A 213 -13.51 -11.40 -0.14
C CYS A 213 -13.38 -11.97 1.29
N ILE A 214 -13.95 -11.29 2.30
CA ILE A 214 -13.98 -11.74 3.70
C ILE A 214 -15.03 -12.85 3.91
N TYR A 215 -16.06 -12.94 3.05
CA TYR A 215 -17.17 -13.91 3.10
C TYR A 215 -17.05 -14.99 2.02
#